data_AF-A0A8J7MK15-F1
#
_entry.id   AF-A0A8J7MK15-F1
#
_cell.length_a   1.000
_cell.length_b   1.000
_cell.length_c   1.000
_cell.angle_alpha   90.00
_cell.angle_beta   90.00
_cell.angle_gamma   90.00
#
_symmetry.space_group_name_H-M   'P 1'
#
loop_
_entity.id
_entity.type
_entity.pdbx_description
1 polymer ?
#
loop_
_entity_poly.entity_id
_entity_poly.type
_entity_poly.pdbx_seq_one_letter_code
_entity_poly.pdbx_strand_id
1 'polypeptide(L)'
;MKFIILLFALIITPELFAQCNPSTIYGNDSTNAVCFEIQSNVRRCYSNNIPNHQYGPFGPNNIQGQDFDYSMCLYPELDTVITPLVEDASMPGCSNGIIFGVSTQGVNFSPFARLYWVNTATQQENMNWIEEANFILNMDLNGGHVNSVSRYHYHDISYDHFINNLGIDGTTHSPIVGWAADGFPIYYKYLYTDSLNVGAGISDFQSSYVLKSGNRPGNGVSEPNGPYDGHYVQDYEYIANLSSLDECGGRFGITPDYPNGTYYYVLTDNWPYIPRCLKGKWIDNSFRLGFNCPASTANADCSIGTSIVNIGNAAITVNVFPNPSTDFINIEMEESFDKTLVTGVKIYNVQGQAVYYAKDLDGPIPTHNLERGIYFVQIDLTNGQMTKKIVVE
;
A
#
# COMPACT_ATOMS: atom_id res chain seq x y z
N MET A 1 -4.37 30.31 -55.79
CA MET A 1 -4.78 29.12 -55.01
C MET A 1 -4.66 29.43 -53.53
N LYS A 2 -5.78 29.59 -52.83
CA LYS A 2 -5.82 29.72 -51.36
C LYS A 2 -5.79 28.32 -50.77
N PHE A 3 -4.76 27.98 -50.02
CA PHE A 3 -4.72 26.74 -49.23
C PHE A 3 -5.64 26.91 -48.02
N ILE A 4 -6.75 26.18 -48.01
CA ILE A 4 -7.62 26.01 -46.85
C ILE A 4 -7.00 24.87 -46.03
N ILE A 5 -6.39 25.22 -44.89
CA ILE A 5 -5.96 24.25 -43.90
C ILE A 5 -7.22 23.85 -43.13
N LEU A 6 -7.76 22.66 -43.41
CA LEU A 6 -8.77 22.04 -42.56
C LEU A 6 -8.08 21.55 -41.28
N LEU A 7 -8.31 22.26 -40.18
CA LEU A 7 -8.04 21.77 -38.83
C LEU A 7 -9.06 20.67 -38.51
N PHE A 8 -8.66 19.40 -38.53
CA PHE A 8 -9.45 18.33 -37.95
C PHE A 8 -9.37 18.45 -36.42
N ALA A 9 -10.42 18.97 -35.80
CA ALA A 9 -10.61 18.83 -34.36
C ALA A 9 -10.91 17.35 -34.06
N LEU A 10 -9.92 16.65 -33.50
CA LEU A 10 -10.10 15.31 -32.96
C LEU A 10 -10.94 15.45 -31.69
N ILE A 11 -12.26 15.25 -31.80
CA ILE A 11 -13.14 15.13 -30.63
C ILE A 11 -12.83 13.78 -30.00
N ILE A 12 -11.93 13.78 -29.03
CA ILE A 12 -11.71 12.64 -28.14
C ILE A 12 -12.92 12.61 -27.21
N THR A 13 -13.85 11.68 -27.46
CA THR A 13 -14.88 11.34 -26.48
C THR A 13 -14.19 10.86 -25.21
N PRO A 14 -14.56 11.32 -24.01
CA PRO A 14 -14.05 10.72 -22.79
C PRO A 14 -14.41 9.23 -22.85
N GLU A 15 -13.40 8.36 -22.78
CA GLU A 15 -13.65 6.94 -22.58
C GLU A 15 -14.51 6.84 -21.32
N LEU A 16 -15.76 6.38 -21.48
CA LEU A 16 -16.56 5.94 -20.35
C LEU A 16 -15.77 4.75 -19.77
N PHE A 17 -15.00 4.97 -18.72
CA PHE A 17 -14.48 3.87 -17.93
C PHE A 17 -15.69 3.02 -17.53
N ALA A 18 -15.67 1.74 -17.90
CA ALA A 18 -16.77 0.84 -17.60
C ALA A 18 -16.94 0.80 -16.08
N GLN A 19 -18.09 1.27 -15.61
CA GLN A 19 -18.43 1.24 -14.19
C GLN A 19 -18.55 -0.22 -13.74
N CYS A 20 -18.01 -0.53 -12.56
CA CYS A 20 -18.16 -1.85 -11.98
C CYS A 20 -19.64 -2.18 -11.76
N ASN A 21 -20.00 -3.45 -11.95
CA ASN A 21 -21.33 -3.98 -11.63
C ASN A 21 -21.20 -5.01 -10.49
N PRO A 22 -21.35 -4.59 -9.23
CA PRO A 22 -21.17 -5.47 -8.08
C PRO A 22 -22.08 -6.69 -8.12
N SER A 23 -23.33 -6.55 -8.59
CA SER A 23 -24.26 -7.69 -8.71
C SER A 23 -23.76 -8.80 -9.63
N THR A 24 -23.00 -8.45 -10.68
CA THR A 24 -22.39 -9.46 -11.57
C THR A 24 -21.19 -10.13 -10.93
N ILE A 25 -20.43 -9.39 -10.12
CA ILE A 25 -19.24 -9.87 -9.41
C ILE A 25 -19.66 -10.82 -8.30
N TYR A 26 -20.57 -10.37 -7.43
CA TYR A 26 -21.12 -11.11 -6.30
C TYR A 26 -21.98 -12.31 -6.74
N GLY A 27 -22.59 -12.24 -7.93
CA GLY A 27 -23.30 -13.38 -8.52
C GLY A 27 -22.40 -14.49 -9.07
N ASN A 28 -21.07 -14.30 -9.10
CA ASN A 28 -20.11 -15.31 -9.56
C ASN A 28 -19.48 -16.05 -8.37
N ASP A 29 -20.01 -17.23 -8.03
CA ASP A 29 -19.53 -18.02 -6.89
C ASP A 29 -18.47 -19.07 -7.24
N SER A 30 -17.97 -19.09 -8.48
CA SER A 30 -17.20 -20.25 -9.00
C SER A 30 -15.85 -19.91 -9.61
N THR A 31 -15.66 -18.67 -10.08
CA THR A 31 -14.44 -18.21 -10.73
C THR A 31 -14.07 -16.83 -10.22
N ASN A 32 -12.84 -16.37 -10.45
CA ASN A 32 -12.45 -15.01 -10.05
C ASN A 32 -13.36 -13.95 -10.70
N ALA A 33 -13.86 -13.03 -9.88
CA ALA A 33 -14.50 -11.81 -10.33
C ALA A 33 -14.05 -10.66 -9.44
N VAL A 34 -13.37 -9.69 -10.04
CA VAL A 34 -12.89 -8.48 -9.39
C VAL A 34 -13.05 -7.30 -10.35
N CYS A 35 -13.36 -6.13 -9.81
CA CYS A 35 -13.39 -4.89 -10.56
C CYS A 35 -12.90 -3.74 -9.69
N PHE A 36 -11.99 -2.96 -10.25
CA PHE A 36 -11.55 -1.69 -9.68
C PHE A 36 -12.17 -0.54 -10.45
N GLU A 37 -12.68 0.46 -9.74
CA GLU A 37 -13.13 1.70 -10.35
C GLU A 37 -12.71 2.90 -9.52
N ILE A 38 -12.75 4.07 -10.17
CA ILE A 38 -12.48 5.35 -9.54
C ILE A 38 -13.79 6.12 -9.46
N GLN A 39 -14.18 6.48 -8.23
CA GLN A 39 -15.30 7.38 -7.97
C GLN A 39 -14.76 8.62 -7.26
N SER A 40 -14.71 9.75 -7.98
CA SER A 40 -14.06 10.97 -7.49
C SER A 40 -12.60 10.70 -7.08
N ASN A 41 -12.24 10.90 -5.81
CA ASN A 41 -10.90 10.66 -5.28
C ASN A 41 -10.77 9.30 -4.54
N VAL A 42 -11.72 8.41 -4.73
CA VAL A 42 -11.74 7.08 -4.09
C VAL A 42 -11.52 6.01 -5.14
N ARG A 43 -10.51 5.16 -4.93
CA ARG A 43 -10.41 3.86 -5.60
C ARG A 43 -11.32 2.88 -4.86
N ARG A 44 -12.17 2.18 -5.59
CA ARG A 44 -13.02 1.11 -5.07
C ARG A 44 -12.64 -0.22 -5.69
N CYS A 45 -12.78 -1.30 -4.92
CA CYS A 45 -12.56 -2.67 -5.34
C CYS A 45 -13.76 -3.52 -4.95
N TYR A 46 -14.44 -4.06 -5.94
CA TYR A 46 -15.49 -5.04 -5.78
C TYR A 46 -14.92 -6.42 -6.09
N SER A 47 -15.03 -7.36 -5.17
CA SER A 47 -14.42 -8.68 -5.29
C SER A 47 -15.33 -9.77 -4.75
N ASN A 48 -15.31 -10.93 -5.40
CA ASN A 48 -15.85 -12.18 -4.85
C ASN A 48 -14.81 -12.99 -4.05
N ASN A 49 -13.57 -12.50 -3.95
CA ASN A 49 -12.44 -13.09 -3.22
C ASN A 49 -12.08 -14.53 -3.64
N ILE A 50 -12.36 -14.91 -4.89
CA ILE A 50 -11.84 -16.14 -5.50
C ILE A 50 -10.57 -15.76 -6.29
N PRO A 51 -9.38 -16.34 -6.03
CA PRO A 51 -8.18 -16.07 -6.83
C PRO A 51 -8.32 -16.59 -8.27
N ASN A 52 -7.58 -16.01 -9.22
CA ASN A 52 -7.55 -16.50 -10.60
C ASN A 52 -6.41 -17.50 -10.90
N HIS A 53 -5.59 -17.81 -9.89
CA HIS A 53 -4.49 -18.77 -9.97
C HIS A 53 -4.91 -20.14 -9.38
N GLN A 54 -4.04 -21.15 -9.49
CA GLN A 54 -4.26 -22.44 -8.86
C GLN A 54 -4.13 -22.34 -7.34
N TYR A 55 -5.02 -22.97 -6.58
CA TYR A 55 -5.03 -22.91 -5.12
C TYR A 55 -5.29 -24.28 -4.50
N GLY A 56 -4.91 -24.41 -3.22
CA GLY A 56 -5.13 -25.61 -2.43
C GLY A 56 -4.19 -26.77 -2.80
N PRO A 57 -4.51 -27.99 -2.35
CA PRO A 57 -5.75 -28.42 -1.67
C PRO A 57 -5.82 -28.02 -0.17
N PHE A 58 -7.03 -27.76 0.34
CA PHE A 58 -7.27 -27.28 1.73
C PHE A 58 -8.02 -28.26 2.64
N GLY A 59 -8.06 -29.56 2.29
CA GLY A 59 -8.75 -30.57 3.10
C GLY A 59 -10.27 -30.36 3.14
N PRO A 60 -10.91 -30.25 4.32
CA PRO A 60 -12.38 -30.14 4.43
C PRO A 60 -12.92 -28.76 4.05
N ASN A 61 -12.09 -27.72 4.11
CA ASN A 61 -12.51 -26.37 3.75
C ASN A 61 -12.44 -26.21 2.24
N ASN A 62 -13.54 -25.74 1.63
CA ASN A 62 -13.57 -25.35 0.22
C ASN A 62 -13.73 -23.84 0.13
N ILE A 63 -13.11 -23.24 -0.88
CA ILE A 63 -13.32 -21.83 -1.17
C ILE A 63 -14.78 -21.58 -1.61
N GLN A 64 -15.34 -20.45 -1.20
CA GLN A 64 -16.61 -19.94 -1.69
C GLN A 64 -16.48 -18.45 -1.99
N GLY A 65 -17.27 -17.98 -2.97
CA GLY A 65 -17.40 -16.55 -3.25
C GLY A 65 -17.85 -15.78 -2.01
N GLN A 66 -17.26 -14.60 -1.79
CA GLN A 66 -17.61 -13.69 -0.71
C GLN A 66 -17.59 -12.26 -1.21
N ASP A 67 -18.64 -11.52 -0.90
CA ASP A 67 -18.84 -10.17 -1.39
C ASP A 67 -18.01 -9.18 -0.57
N PHE A 68 -16.98 -8.62 -1.19
CA PHE A 68 -16.18 -7.56 -0.60
C PHE A 68 -16.24 -6.28 -1.42
N ASP A 69 -16.43 -5.16 -0.73
CA ASP A 69 -16.30 -3.80 -1.21
C ASP A 69 -15.22 -3.11 -0.38
N TYR A 70 -14.09 -2.81 -1.02
CA TYR A 70 -13.00 -2.05 -0.44
C TYR A 70 -12.93 -0.66 -1.03
N SER A 71 -12.69 0.33 -0.18
CA SER A 71 -12.52 1.72 -0.58
C SER A 71 -11.21 2.27 -0.02
N MET A 72 -10.47 3.03 -0.81
CA MET A 72 -9.18 3.61 -0.41
C MET A 72 -8.94 4.91 -1.18
N CYS A 73 -8.13 5.82 -0.64
CA CYS A 73 -7.84 7.06 -1.35
C CYS A 73 -7.06 6.79 -2.63
N LEU A 74 -7.47 7.44 -3.72
CA LEU A 74 -6.77 7.40 -5.00
C LEU A 74 -5.39 8.06 -4.90
N TYR A 75 -5.31 9.10 -4.08
CA TYR A 75 -4.13 9.91 -3.79
C TYR A 75 -3.83 9.84 -2.28
N PRO A 76 -3.19 8.76 -1.82
CA PRO A 76 -2.91 8.56 -0.40
C PRO A 76 -1.87 9.56 0.13
N GLU A 77 -2.07 10.01 1.37
CA GLU A 77 -1.13 10.86 2.08
C GLU A 77 -0.38 10.05 3.13
N LEU A 78 0.94 10.27 3.25
CA LEU A 78 1.72 9.76 4.37
C LEU A 78 1.31 10.46 5.68
N ASP A 79 1.26 9.68 6.74
CA ASP A 79 1.17 10.13 8.12
C ASP A 79 2.56 10.15 8.78
N THR A 80 2.67 10.98 9.80
CA THR A 80 3.78 10.96 10.76
C THR A 80 3.65 9.82 11.78
N VAL A 81 2.44 9.26 11.94
CA VAL A 81 2.16 8.16 12.86
C VAL A 81 1.98 6.86 12.09
N ILE A 82 2.74 5.83 12.50
CA ILE A 82 2.59 4.48 11.97
C ILE A 82 1.36 3.82 12.58
N THR A 83 0.55 3.16 11.74
CA THR A 83 -0.56 2.33 12.20
C THR A 83 -0.13 0.86 12.20
N PRO A 84 0.07 0.22 13.36
CA PRO A 84 0.38 -1.20 13.43
C PRO A 84 -0.83 -2.05 13.02
N LEU A 85 -0.58 -3.15 12.31
CA LEU A 85 -1.61 -4.13 11.93
C LEU A 85 -1.70 -5.22 13.00
N VAL A 86 -2.40 -4.86 14.07
CA VAL A 86 -2.67 -5.72 15.23
C VAL A 86 -4.15 -5.64 15.59
N GLU A 87 -4.60 -6.54 16.47
CA GLU A 87 -5.94 -6.43 17.06
C GLU A 87 -6.06 -5.16 17.91
N ASP A 88 -7.21 -4.50 17.79
CA ASP A 88 -7.54 -3.25 18.50
C ASP A 88 -8.72 -3.47 19.43
N ALA A 89 -8.43 -3.88 20.67
CA ALA A 89 -9.44 -4.15 21.68
C ALA A 89 -10.25 -2.90 22.10
N SER A 90 -9.88 -1.70 21.64
CA SER A 90 -10.59 -0.46 21.98
C SER A 90 -11.94 -0.29 21.26
N MET A 91 -12.20 -1.08 20.20
CA MET A 91 -13.44 -1.05 19.43
C MET A 91 -14.22 -2.38 19.52
N PRO A 92 -15.19 -2.49 20.46
CA PRO A 92 -15.97 -3.72 20.62
C PRO A 92 -16.68 -4.14 19.33
N GLY A 93 -16.37 -5.34 18.85
CA GLY A 93 -16.96 -5.90 17.61
C GLY A 93 -16.30 -5.45 16.30
N CYS A 94 -15.27 -4.59 16.36
CA CYS A 94 -14.39 -4.22 15.24
C CYS A 94 -12.91 -4.25 15.66
N SER A 95 -12.58 -5.22 16.53
CA SER A 95 -11.29 -5.30 17.20
C SER A 95 -10.34 -6.29 16.55
N ASN A 96 -10.74 -7.02 15.51
CA ASN A 96 -9.97 -8.14 14.98
C ASN A 96 -8.83 -7.70 14.04
N GLY A 97 -8.48 -6.40 14.05
CA GLY A 97 -7.40 -5.79 13.28
C GLY A 97 -7.82 -5.29 11.91
N ILE A 98 -6.82 -5.00 11.08
CA ILE A 98 -6.94 -4.42 9.74
C ILE A 98 -6.23 -5.33 8.74
N ILE A 99 -6.88 -5.67 7.63
CA ILE A 99 -6.23 -6.34 6.49
C ILE A 99 -5.24 -5.35 5.85
N PHE A 100 -4.03 -5.80 5.50
CA PHE A 100 -3.00 -4.91 4.97
C PHE A 100 -3.42 -4.26 3.65
N GLY A 101 -4.06 -5.03 2.77
CA GLY A 101 -4.50 -4.56 1.48
C GLY A 101 -5.19 -5.65 0.68
N VAL A 102 -5.57 -5.29 -0.54
CA VAL A 102 -6.22 -6.19 -1.50
C VAL A 102 -5.36 -6.31 -2.75
N SER A 103 -5.16 -7.55 -3.21
CA SER A 103 -4.43 -7.83 -4.45
C SER A 103 -5.20 -7.35 -5.68
N THR A 104 -4.53 -7.24 -6.82
CA THR A 104 -5.18 -6.98 -8.13
C THR A 104 -6.21 -8.05 -8.52
N GLN A 105 -6.21 -9.20 -7.84
CA GLN A 105 -7.19 -10.27 -8.02
C GLN A 105 -8.39 -10.16 -7.07
N GLY A 106 -8.39 -9.20 -6.16
CA GLY A 106 -9.44 -9.06 -5.16
C GLY A 106 -9.30 -10.00 -3.96
N VAL A 107 -8.14 -10.65 -3.78
CA VAL A 107 -7.81 -11.47 -2.60
C VAL A 107 -7.02 -10.67 -1.58
N ASN A 108 -7.37 -10.83 -0.31
CA ASN A 108 -6.77 -10.10 0.81
C ASN A 108 -5.33 -10.51 1.14
N PHE A 109 -4.50 -9.52 1.44
CA PHE A 109 -3.21 -9.69 2.12
C PHE A 109 -3.43 -9.55 3.64
N SER A 110 -3.41 -10.68 4.36
CA SER A 110 -3.68 -10.74 5.79
C SER A 110 -2.39 -11.06 6.54
N PRO A 111 -1.67 -10.08 7.10
CA PRO A 111 -0.36 -10.35 7.66
C PRO A 111 -0.40 -11.30 8.86
N PHE A 112 -1.40 -11.22 9.73
CA PHE A 112 -1.43 -11.97 11.00
C PHE A 112 -2.49 -13.09 10.99
N ALA A 113 -2.16 -14.22 11.62
CA ALA A 113 -3.03 -15.40 11.73
C ALA A 113 -4.14 -15.26 12.78
N ARG A 114 -3.99 -14.33 13.72
CA ARG A 114 -4.83 -14.20 14.94
C ARG A 114 -4.85 -15.48 15.77
N LEU A 115 -3.70 -16.13 15.85
CA LEU A 115 -3.45 -17.29 16.69
C LEU A 115 -2.33 -16.94 17.66
N TYR A 116 -2.45 -17.43 18.89
CA TYR A 116 -1.64 -16.97 20.01
C TYR A 116 -1.13 -18.14 20.84
N TRP A 117 -0.06 -17.91 21.60
CA TRP A 117 0.35 -18.84 22.63
C TRP A 117 -0.81 -19.12 23.60
N VAL A 118 -1.13 -20.39 23.84
CA VAL A 118 -2.15 -20.80 24.81
C VAL A 118 -1.48 -21.23 26.10
N ASN A 119 -1.89 -20.61 27.21
CA ASN A 119 -1.40 -20.98 28.52
C ASN A 119 -1.74 -22.44 28.82
N THR A 120 -0.73 -23.29 29.01
CA THR A 120 -0.94 -24.73 29.14
C THR A 120 -1.68 -25.13 30.42
N ALA A 121 -1.66 -24.29 31.46
CA ALA A 121 -2.36 -24.52 32.72
C ALA A 121 -3.80 -23.95 32.73
N THR A 122 -4.02 -22.77 32.14
CA THR A 122 -5.32 -22.06 32.22
C THR A 122 -6.14 -22.11 30.93
N GLN A 123 -5.53 -22.52 29.82
CA GLN A 123 -6.10 -22.49 28.46
C GLN A 123 -6.47 -21.07 27.98
N GLN A 124 -5.90 -20.04 28.61
CA GLN A 124 -6.08 -18.64 28.17
C GLN A 124 -5.03 -18.27 27.13
N GLU A 125 -5.45 -17.54 26.11
CA GLU A 125 -4.56 -16.99 25.08
C GLU A 125 -3.70 -15.86 25.64
N ASN A 126 -2.43 -15.83 25.23
CA ASN A 126 -1.50 -14.74 25.48
C ASN A 126 -1.25 -13.98 24.18
N MET A 127 -1.98 -12.89 23.98
CA MET A 127 -1.92 -12.07 22.76
C MET A 127 -0.57 -11.36 22.54
N ASN A 128 0.33 -11.37 23.53
CA ASN A 128 1.68 -10.85 23.36
C ASN A 128 2.59 -11.80 22.56
N TRP A 129 2.13 -13.03 22.29
CA TRP A 129 2.86 -14.03 21.52
C TRP A 129 1.97 -14.51 20.38
N ILE A 130 2.16 -13.92 19.21
CA ILE A 130 1.33 -14.12 18.02
C ILE A 130 2.03 -15.15 17.14
N GLU A 131 1.33 -16.22 16.82
CA GLU A 131 1.86 -17.29 15.98
C GLU A 131 1.83 -16.93 14.50
N GLU A 132 2.90 -17.25 13.80
CA GLU A 132 3.02 -17.07 12.36
C GLU A 132 2.17 -18.10 11.61
N ALA A 133 1.37 -17.61 10.67
CA ALA A 133 0.45 -18.43 9.87
C ALA A 133 1.14 -19.66 9.25
N ASN A 134 2.34 -19.47 8.72
CA ASN A 134 3.10 -20.53 8.04
C ASN A 134 3.53 -21.69 8.94
N PHE A 135 3.51 -21.52 10.28
CA PHE A 135 3.87 -22.58 11.21
C PHE A 135 2.67 -23.47 11.60
N ILE A 136 1.44 -22.96 11.45
CA ILE A 136 0.25 -23.57 12.05
C ILE A 136 -0.88 -23.82 11.07
N LEU A 137 -0.91 -23.09 9.96
CA LEU A 137 -1.94 -23.19 8.94
C LEU A 137 -1.45 -24.03 7.77
N ASN A 138 -2.38 -24.75 7.15
CA ASN A 138 -2.11 -25.47 5.92
C ASN A 138 -2.20 -24.50 4.73
N MET A 139 -1.06 -23.93 4.38
CA MET A 139 -0.90 -22.99 3.27
C MET A 139 -0.74 -23.73 1.94
N ASP A 140 -1.21 -23.15 0.84
CA ASP A 140 -0.89 -23.62 -0.51
C ASP A 140 0.42 -23.01 -1.04
N LEU A 141 0.75 -23.33 -2.30
CA LEU A 141 1.95 -22.81 -2.99
C LEU A 141 1.93 -21.29 -3.22
N ASN A 142 0.79 -20.65 -3.00
CA ASN A 142 0.60 -19.23 -3.13
C ASN A 142 0.54 -18.53 -1.77
N GLY A 143 1.00 -19.19 -0.71
CA GLY A 143 1.07 -18.56 0.60
C GLY A 143 -0.30 -18.16 1.14
N GLY A 144 -1.37 -18.82 0.66
CA GLY A 144 -2.73 -18.58 1.10
C GLY A 144 -3.39 -19.83 1.66
N HIS A 145 -4.49 -19.62 2.39
CA HIS A 145 -5.30 -20.71 2.91
C HIS A 145 -6.77 -20.34 2.96
N VAL A 146 -7.63 -21.35 3.14
CA VAL A 146 -9.07 -21.19 3.35
C VAL A 146 -9.42 -21.39 4.81
N ASN A 147 -10.03 -20.38 5.43
CA ASN A 147 -10.51 -20.46 6.81
C ASN A 147 -11.84 -21.24 6.94
N SER A 148 -12.33 -21.37 8.17
CA SER A 148 -13.57 -22.11 8.49
C SER A 148 -14.85 -21.53 7.91
N VAL A 149 -14.80 -20.31 7.36
CA VAL A 149 -15.92 -19.66 6.66
C VAL A 149 -15.70 -19.60 5.15
N SER A 150 -14.87 -20.51 4.61
CA SER A 150 -14.63 -20.65 3.16
C SER A 150 -13.91 -19.46 2.51
N ARG A 151 -13.22 -18.59 3.29
CA ARG A 151 -12.50 -17.43 2.76
C ARG A 151 -11.04 -17.74 2.44
N TYR A 152 -10.66 -17.62 1.18
CA TYR A 152 -9.25 -17.64 0.78
C TYR A 152 -8.57 -16.29 1.04
N HIS A 153 -7.33 -16.30 1.53
CA HIS A 153 -6.52 -15.10 1.75
C HIS A 153 -5.04 -15.46 1.91
N TYR A 154 -4.16 -14.50 1.64
CA TYR A 154 -2.71 -14.68 1.72
C TYR A 154 -2.19 -14.30 3.11
N HIS A 155 -1.29 -15.12 3.65
CA HIS A 155 -0.40 -14.77 4.75
C HIS A 155 1.07 -14.64 4.31
N ASP A 156 1.39 -15.14 3.12
CA ASP A 156 2.72 -15.17 2.53
C ASP A 156 2.65 -14.78 1.04
N ILE A 157 3.77 -14.82 0.33
CA ILE A 157 3.90 -14.47 -1.07
C ILE A 157 3.15 -15.47 -1.95
N SER A 158 2.35 -14.93 -2.87
CA SER A 158 1.66 -15.68 -3.92
C SER A 158 2.63 -16.11 -5.00
N TYR A 159 3.58 -17.00 -4.66
CA TYR A 159 4.77 -17.28 -5.45
C TYR A 159 4.44 -17.80 -6.85
N ASP A 160 3.59 -18.83 -6.97
CA ASP A 160 3.19 -19.37 -8.28
C ASP A 160 2.48 -18.30 -9.11
N HIS A 161 1.61 -17.51 -8.49
CA HIS A 161 0.93 -16.42 -9.17
C HIS A 161 1.91 -15.34 -9.68
N PHE A 162 2.82 -14.87 -8.83
CA PHE A 162 3.75 -13.79 -9.14
C PHE A 162 4.76 -14.22 -10.21
N ILE A 163 5.31 -15.43 -10.10
CA ILE A 163 6.33 -15.91 -11.02
C ILE A 163 5.69 -16.42 -12.32
N ASN A 164 4.70 -17.32 -12.24
CA ASN A 164 4.22 -18.05 -13.42
C ASN A 164 3.05 -17.37 -14.14
N ASN A 165 2.19 -16.62 -13.43
CA ASN A 165 1.09 -15.91 -14.10
C ASN A 165 1.45 -14.47 -14.46
N LEU A 166 2.13 -13.74 -13.55
CA LEU A 166 2.54 -12.35 -13.82
C LEU A 166 3.92 -12.24 -14.47
N GLY A 167 4.72 -13.31 -14.49
CA GLY A 167 6.03 -13.30 -15.13
C GLY A 167 7.06 -12.43 -14.39
N ILE A 168 6.94 -12.28 -13.07
CA ILE A 168 7.84 -11.43 -12.29
C ILE A 168 9.16 -12.18 -12.03
N ASP A 169 10.10 -12.06 -12.96
CA ASP A 169 11.37 -12.80 -12.98
C ASP A 169 12.60 -11.98 -12.54
N GLY A 170 12.39 -10.71 -12.16
CA GLY A 170 13.45 -9.79 -11.75
C GLY A 170 14.19 -9.10 -12.89
N THR A 171 13.78 -9.30 -14.15
CA THR A 171 14.35 -8.56 -15.29
C THR A 171 13.82 -7.14 -15.42
N THR A 172 12.61 -6.89 -14.92
CA THR A 172 11.96 -5.57 -14.87
C THR A 172 11.45 -5.25 -13.47
N HIS A 173 11.12 -3.97 -13.24
CA HIS A 173 10.39 -3.58 -12.04
C HIS A 173 9.08 -4.36 -11.96
N SER A 174 8.72 -4.84 -10.76
CA SER A 174 7.45 -5.53 -10.53
C SER A 174 6.28 -4.65 -10.94
N PRO A 175 5.18 -5.20 -11.49
CA PRO A 175 3.92 -4.47 -11.63
C PRO A 175 3.28 -4.24 -10.25
N ILE A 176 2.28 -3.37 -10.21
CA ILE A 176 1.38 -3.29 -9.04
C ILE A 176 0.70 -4.65 -8.85
N VAL A 177 0.84 -5.22 -7.65
CA VAL A 177 0.19 -6.49 -7.26
C VAL A 177 -1.00 -6.28 -6.32
N GLY A 178 -1.22 -5.04 -5.87
CA GLY A 178 -2.39 -4.66 -5.08
C GLY A 178 -2.32 -3.23 -4.56
N TRP A 179 -3.28 -2.90 -3.70
CA TRP A 179 -3.34 -1.63 -2.98
C TRP A 179 -3.53 -1.87 -1.50
N ALA A 180 -2.76 -1.16 -0.69
CA ALA A 180 -2.86 -1.21 0.76
C ALA A 180 -4.14 -0.51 1.24
N ALA A 181 -4.56 -0.83 2.47
CA ALA A 181 -5.75 -0.26 3.09
C ALA A 181 -5.70 1.27 3.26
N ASP A 182 -4.50 1.83 3.21
CA ASP A 182 -4.25 3.27 3.23
C ASP A 182 -4.13 3.92 1.84
N GLY A 183 -4.30 3.13 0.77
CA GLY A 183 -4.35 3.56 -0.64
C GLY A 183 -3.03 3.49 -1.40
N PHE A 184 -1.89 3.27 -0.73
CA PHE A 184 -0.60 3.17 -1.42
C PHE A 184 -0.50 1.87 -2.25
N PRO A 185 0.19 1.91 -3.41
CA PRO A 185 0.38 0.72 -4.23
C PRO A 185 1.33 -0.29 -3.56
N ILE A 186 1.10 -1.56 -3.84
CA ILE A 186 1.90 -2.69 -3.38
C ILE A 186 2.61 -3.30 -4.59
N TYR A 187 3.92 -3.53 -4.46
CA TYR A 187 4.76 -4.21 -5.46
C TYR A 187 5.39 -5.47 -4.86
N TYR A 188 5.85 -6.38 -5.72
CA TYR A 188 6.76 -7.46 -5.31
C TYR A 188 8.22 -6.97 -5.33
N LYS A 189 9.11 -7.73 -4.69
CA LYS A 189 10.48 -7.34 -4.29
C LYS A 189 11.40 -6.77 -5.37
N TYR A 190 11.14 -6.98 -6.65
CA TYR A 190 11.99 -6.48 -7.73
C TYR A 190 11.68 -5.02 -8.06
N LEU A 191 12.62 -4.14 -7.74
CA LEU A 191 12.46 -2.70 -7.86
C LEU A 191 13.71 -2.07 -8.48
N TYR A 192 13.63 -0.78 -8.82
CA TYR A 192 14.80 -0.02 -9.24
C TYR A 192 15.86 0.01 -8.13
N THR A 193 17.13 -0.25 -8.48
CA THR A 193 18.27 -0.17 -7.56
C THR A 193 18.46 1.24 -7.01
N ASP A 194 18.26 2.23 -7.88
CA ASP A 194 18.17 3.63 -7.52
C ASP A 194 16.70 4.04 -7.61
N SER A 195 16.08 4.30 -6.45
CA SER A 195 14.67 4.67 -6.34
C SER A 195 14.33 6.02 -7.00
N LEU A 196 15.32 6.68 -7.60
CA LEU A 196 15.22 8.00 -8.21
C LEU A 196 15.47 7.99 -9.72
N ASN A 197 15.75 6.84 -10.33
CA ASN A 197 16.08 6.72 -11.75
C ASN A 197 15.35 5.57 -12.45
N VAL A 198 14.50 5.87 -13.45
CA VAL A 198 13.74 4.87 -14.21
C VAL A 198 14.63 3.97 -15.08
N GLY A 199 15.84 4.43 -15.38
CA GLY A 199 16.86 3.67 -16.11
C GLY A 199 17.84 2.93 -15.19
N ALA A 200 17.59 2.92 -13.88
CA ALA A 200 18.38 2.13 -12.94
C ALA A 200 18.22 0.63 -13.21
N GLY A 201 19.19 -0.15 -12.73
CA GLY A 201 19.08 -1.60 -12.73
C GLY A 201 17.93 -2.08 -11.84
N ILE A 202 17.65 -3.38 -11.91
CA ILE A 202 16.67 -4.04 -11.04
C ILE A 202 17.42 -4.87 -9.98
N SER A 203 16.93 -4.83 -8.75
CA SER A 203 17.37 -5.73 -7.68
C SER A 203 16.18 -6.18 -6.85
N ASP A 204 16.32 -7.33 -6.20
CA ASP A 204 15.39 -7.77 -5.18
C ASP A 204 15.66 -7.05 -3.85
N PHE A 205 14.57 -6.70 -3.17
CA PHE A 205 14.60 -6.05 -1.87
C PHE A 205 14.05 -6.98 -0.79
N GLN A 206 14.66 -6.89 0.39
CA GLN A 206 14.28 -7.64 1.57
C GLN A 206 13.78 -6.70 2.66
N SER A 207 12.98 -7.22 3.58
CA SER A 207 12.64 -6.51 4.81
C SER A 207 13.89 -6.31 5.68
N SER A 208 13.86 -5.30 6.55
CA SER A 208 14.91 -5.03 7.54
C SER A 208 14.75 -5.82 8.85
N TYR A 209 13.88 -6.84 8.88
CA TYR A 209 13.68 -7.67 10.06
C TYR A 209 14.51 -8.95 10.02
N VAL A 210 15.04 -9.31 11.18
CA VAL A 210 15.86 -10.51 11.38
C VAL A 210 15.31 -11.35 12.51
N LEU A 211 15.53 -12.66 12.42
CA LEU A 211 15.25 -13.57 13.53
C LEU A 211 16.24 -13.30 14.66
N LYS A 212 15.72 -13.10 15.88
CA LYS A 212 16.54 -12.92 17.09
C LYS A 212 17.39 -14.15 17.34
N SER A 213 18.54 -13.96 17.99
CA SER A 213 19.36 -15.06 18.48
C SER A 213 19.08 -15.37 19.95
N GLY A 214 19.35 -16.59 20.39
CA GLY A 214 19.16 -17.02 21.78
C GLY A 214 17.80 -17.66 22.04
N ASN A 215 17.29 -17.50 23.26
CA ASN A 215 16.06 -18.14 23.71
C ASN A 215 15.01 -17.12 24.18
N ARG A 216 13.75 -17.42 23.91
CA ARG A 216 12.57 -16.76 24.48
C ARG A 216 12.62 -16.84 26.01
N PRO A 217 12.23 -15.78 26.71
CA PRO A 217 12.36 -15.69 28.17
C PRO A 217 11.25 -16.43 28.94
N GLY A 218 10.24 -16.97 28.25
CA GLY A 218 9.06 -17.54 28.90
C GLY A 218 9.35 -18.80 29.72
N ASN A 219 8.32 -19.27 30.42
CA ASN A 219 8.40 -20.44 31.30
C ASN A 219 7.82 -21.72 30.66
N GLY A 220 7.33 -21.66 29.42
CA GLY A 220 6.65 -22.77 28.74
C GLY A 220 5.24 -23.06 29.26
N VAL A 221 4.70 -22.20 30.13
CA VAL A 221 3.34 -22.27 30.67
C VAL A 221 2.55 -21.05 30.24
N SER A 222 2.88 -19.86 30.75
CA SER A 222 2.19 -18.60 30.43
C SER A 222 2.71 -17.94 29.16
N GLU A 223 3.95 -18.25 28.78
CA GLU A 223 4.67 -17.70 27.63
C GLU A 223 5.58 -18.78 27.02
N PRO A 224 5.84 -18.75 25.70
CA PRO A 224 6.74 -19.70 25.06
C PRO A 224 8.17 -19.54 25.56
N ASN A 225 8.88 -20.66 25.66
CA ASN A 225 10.31 -20.72 25.97
C ASN A 225 11.07 -21.39 24.83
N GLY A 226 12.38 -21.61 25.01
CA GLY A 226 13.22 -22.22 23.98
C GLY A 226 13.74 -21.23 22.93
N PRO A 227 14.35 -21.69 21.84
CA PRO A 227 15.03 -20.82 20.89
C PRO A 227 14.06 -19.88 20.16
N TYR A 228 14.53 -18.72 19.75
CA TYR A 228 13.85 -17.93 18.71
C TYR A 228 13.97 -18.69 17.38
N ASP A 229 12.86 -19.26 16.91
CA ASP A 229 12.83 -20.14 15.72
C ASP A 229 11.91 -19.61 14.60
N GLY A 230 11.24 -18.47 14.84
CA GLY A 230 10.39 -17.79 13.88
C GLY A 230 8.92 -18.15 13.99
N HIS A 231 8.55 -19.06 14.92
CA HIS A 231 7.16 -19.44 15.17
C HIS A 231 6.29 -18.25 15.60
N TYR A 232 6.87 -17.27 16.30
CA TYR A 232 6.15 -16.09 16.76
C TYR A 232 6.62 -14.82 16.06
N VAL A 233 5.69 -13.88 15.81
CA VAL A 233 6.00 -12.51 15.38
C VAL A 233 7.08 -11.88 16.26
N GLN A 234 7.01 -12.13 17.57
CA GLN A 234 7.92 -11.58 18.58
C GLN A 234 9.34 -12.18 18.53
N ASP A 235 9.55 -13.22 17.73
CA ASP A 235 10.89 -13.77 17.50
C ASP A 235 11.74 -12.89 16.58
N TYR A 236 11.12 -11.95 15.89
CA TYR A 236 11.81 -11.05 14.98
C TYR A 236 12.09 -9.69 15.62
N GLU A 237 13.15 -9.03 15.16
CA GLU A 237 13.47 -7.65 15.49
C GLU A 237 13.79 -6.84 14.24
N TYR A 238 13.41 -5.56 14.27
CA TYR A 238 13.75 -4.62 13.22
C TYR A 238 15.18 -4.10 13.40
N ILE A 239 15.99 -4.18 12.35
CA ILE A 239 17.33 -3.62 12.31
C ILE A 239 17.34 -2.45 11.32
N ALA A 240 17.40 -1.23 11.85
CA ALA A 240 17.40 -0.03 11.03
C ALA A 240 18.53 -0.05 9.98
N ASN A 241 18.19 0.34 8.75
CA ASN A 241 19.11 0.45 7.61
C ASN A 241 19.73 -0.87 7.13
N LEU A 242 19.16 -2.03 7.47
CA LEU A 242 19.58 -3.32 6.87
C LEU A 242 19.14 -3.42 5.40
N SER A 243 17.99 -2.84 5.07
CA SER A 243 17.46 -2.66 3.73
C SER A 243 17.13 -1.18 3.47
N SER A 244 16.86 -0.82 2.21
CA SER A 244 16.29 0.49 1.86
C SER A 244 14.79 0.59 2.16
N LEU A 245 14.16 -0.48 2.63
CA LEU A 245 12.77 -0.49 3.08
C LEU A 245 12.70 -0.05 4.55
N ASP A 246 11.70 0.77 4.84
CA ASP A 246 11.39 1.23 6.19
C ASP A 246 10.82 0.11 7.07
N GLU A 247 10.52 0.43 8.33
CA GLU A 247 9.92 -0.48 9.31
C GLU A 247 8.55 -1.03 8.91
N CYS A 248 7.86 -0.40 7.95
CA CYS A 248 6.61 -0.90 7.37
C CYS A 248 6.82 -1.57 6.01
N GLY A 249 8.07 -1.90 5.65
CA GLY A 249 8.36 -2.63 4.41
C GLY A 249 8.06 -1.82 3.14
N GLY A 250 8.06 -0.49 3.22
CA GLY A 250 7.90 0.39 2.08
C GLY A 250 9.05 1.36 1.89
N ARG A 251 9.00 2.13 0.81
CA ARG A 251 9.96 3.22 0.55
C ARG A 251 9.33 4.27 -0.36
N PHE A 252 9.92 5.47 -0.37
CA PHE A 252 9.58 6.47 -1.37
C PHE A 252 10.48 6.31 -2.61
N GLY A 253 9.86 6.33 -3.79
CA GLY A 253 10.61 6.24 -5.03
C GLY A 253 9.74 6.32 -6.27
N ILE A 254 10.39 6.39 -7.42
CA ILE A 254 9.72 6.29 -8.71
C ILE A 254 9.43 4.83 -9.07
N THR A 255 8.35 4.61 -9.81
CA THR A 255 7.97 3.31 -10.39
C THR A 255 7.49 3.52 -11.83
N PRO A 256 7.30 2.46 -12.63
CA PRO A 256 6.69 2.59 -13.96
C PRO A 256 5.34 3.33 -13.93
N ASP A 257 4.51 3.04 -12.92
CA ASP A 257 3.17 3.63 -12.74
C ASP A 257 3.20 5.03 -12.14
N TYR A 258 4.22 5.34 -11.34
CA TYR A 258 4.41 6.63 -10.66
C TYR A 258 5.80 7.21 -11.00
N PRO A 259 6.01 7.70 -12.23
CA PRO A 259 7.33 8.19 -12.69
C PRO A 259 7.80 9.46 -11.97
N ASN A 260 6.87 10.16 -11.30
CA ASN A 260 7.16 11.34 -10.49
C ASN A 260 7.46 10.99 -9.02
N GLY A 261 7.28 9.74 -8.63
CA GLY A 261 7.52 9.26 -7.27
C GLY A 261 6.26 9.14 -6.43
N THR A 262 6.21 8.07 -5.64
CA THR A 262 5.19 7.79 -4.62
C THR A 262 5.84 7.01 -3.48
N TYR A 263 5.22 7.00 -2.31
CA TYR A 263 5.47 5.94 -1.35
C TYR A 263 4.78 4.66 -1.83
N TYR A 264 5.41 3.51 -1.61
CA TYR A 264 4.85 2.22 -1.94
C TYR A 264 5.36 1.14 -1.01
N TYR A 265 4.54 0.11 -0.82
CA TYR A 265 4.90 -1.06 -0.05
C TYR A 265 5.46 -2.17 -0.92
N VAL A 266 6.25 -3.04 -0.28
CA VAL A 266 6.94 -4.13 -0.96
C VAL A 266 6.64 -5.43 -0.23
N LEU A 267 6.13 -6.41 -0.97
CA LEU A 267 6.06 -7.79 -0.52
C LEU A 267 7.44 -8.44 -0.73
N THR A 268 7.97 -9.10 0.30
CA THR A 268 9.36 -9.62 0.31
C THR A 268 9.42 -11.11 0.60
N ASP A 269 10.52 -11.78 0.23
CA ASP A 269 10.71 -13.22 0.47
C ASP A 269 11.31 -13.53 1.85
N ASN A 270 11.44 -12.53 2.71
CA ASN A 270 11.84 -12.71 4.11
C ASN A 270 10.78 -12.09 5.03
N TRP A 271 10.78 -12.53 6.28
CA TRP A 271 9.81 -12.02 7.23
C TRP A 271 9.99 -10.51 7.46
N PRO A 272 8.92 -9.71 7.51
CA PRO A 272 7.55 -10.11 7.21
C PRO A 272 7.29 -10.13 5.70
N TYR A 273 6.70 -11.23 5.20
CA TYR A 273 6.36 -11.38 3.78
C TYR A 273 5.35 -10.34 3.31
N ILE A 274 4.35 -10.09 4.15
CA ILE A 274 3.37 -9.00 4.05
C ILE A 274 3.66 -8.01 5.19
N PRO A 275 3.80 -6.70 4.92
CA PRO A 275 4.05 -5.70 5.94
C PRO A 275 3.12 -5.74 7.16
N ARG A 276 3.64 -5.33 8.31
CA ARG A 276 2.95 -5.36 9.61
C ARG A 276 2.44 -4.00 10.09
N CYS A 277 2.57 -2.96 9.27
CA CYS A 277 2.07 -1.64 9.57
C CYS A 277 1.75 -0.85 8.30
N LEU A 278 0.99 0.23 8.49
CA LEU A 278 0.63 1.21 7.48
C LEU A 278 1.20 2.58 7.85
N LYS A 279 1.47 3.39 6.83
CA LYS A 279 2.10 4.70 6.85
C LYS A 279 1.18 5.78 6.31
N GLY A 280 0.06 5.43 5.69
CA GLY A 280 -0.90 6.41 5.22
C GLY A 280 -1.83 6.90 6.31
N LYS A 281 -2.25 8.16 6.15
CA LYS A 281 -3.06 8.94 7.07
C LYS A 281 -4.50 8.47 7.17
N TRP A 282 -5.05 7.99 6.06
CA TRP A 282 -6.44 7.55 5.96
C TRP A 282 -6.47 6.06 5.70
N ILE A 283 -7.01 5.29 6.66
CA ILE A 283 -7.22 3.85 6.54
C ILE A 283 -8.73 3.63 6.58
N ASP A 284 -9.28 3.16 5.47
CA ASP A 284 -10.73 3.02 5.36
C ASP A 284 -11.27 1.84 6.17
N ASN A 285 -12.45 2.00 6.74
CA ASN A 285 -13.06 0.97 7.58
C ASN A 285 -13.45 -0.31 6.82
N SER A 286 -13.53 -0.29 5.48
CA SER A 286 -13.75 -1.51 4.68
C SER A 286 -12.67 -2.58 4.84
N PHE A 287 -11.47 -2.20 5.30
CA PHE A 287 -10.38 -3.15 5.58
C PHE A 287 -10.35 -3.65 7.03
N ARG A 288 -11.22 -3.13 7.90
CA ARG A 288 -11.28 -3.57 9.30
C ARG A 288 -12.01 -4.89 9.44
N LEU A 289 -11.52 -5.72 10.36
CA LEU A 289 -12.09 -7.02 10.66
C LEU A 289 -13.00 -6.95 11.89
N GLY A 290 -14.25 -7.39 11.72
CA GLY A 290 -15.23 -7.50 12.80
C GLY A 290 -16.66 -7.37 12.29
N PHE A 291 -17.62 -7.81 13.10
CA PHE A 291 -19.04 -7.80 12.73
C PHE A 291 -19.69 -6.42 12.80
N ASN A 292 -19.14 -5.51 13.61
CA ASN A 292 -19.70 -4.18 13.86
C ASN A 292 -18.73 -3.07 13.46
N CYS A 293 -17.93 -3.29 12.41
CA CYS A 293 -17.06 -2.25 11.91
C CYS A 293 -17.88 -1.07 11.35
N PRO A 294 -17.45 0.18 11.58
CA PRO A 294 -18.08 1.33 10.96
C PRO A 294 -18.07 1.23 9.43
N ALA A 295 -18.99 1.92 8.77
CA ALA A 295 -18.99 2.01 7.32
C ALA A 295 -17.72 2.72 6.81
N SER A 296 -17.41 2.52 5.52
CA SER A 296 -16.34 3.25 4.82
C SER A 296 -16.49 4.76 4.99
N THR A 297 -15.37 5.43 5.24
CA THR A 297 -15.24 6.88 5.37
C THR A 297 -14.47 7.51 4.22
N ALA A 298 -13.95 6.70 3.28
CA ALA A 298 -13.13 7.13 2.15
C ALA A 298 -13.71 8.32 1.36
N ASN A 299 -15.02 8.35 1.12
CA ASN A 299 -15.63 9.49 0.41
C ASN A 299 -15.43 10.82 1.14
N ALA A 300 -15.44 10.82 2.48
CA ALA A 300 -15.16 12.01 3.27
C ALA A 300 -13.65 12.24 3.34
N ASP A 301 -12.90 11.22 3.77
CA ASP A 301 -11.46 11.32 4.06
C ASP A 301 -10.64 11.73 2.83
N CYS A 302 -10.94 11.12 1.67
CA CYS A 302 -10.27 11.42 0.41
C CYS A 302 -10.79 12.70 -0.28
N SER A 303 -11.79 13.36 0.31
CA SER A 303 -12.34 14.65 -0.16
C SER A 303 -11.96 15.83 0.75
N ILE A 304 -11.23 15.62 1.85
CA ILE A 304 -10.75 16.72 2.70
C ILE A 304 -9.67 17.49 1.92
N GLY A 305 -10.12 18.54 1.20
CA GLY A 305 -9.34 19.32 0.24
C GLY A 305 -10.14 19.74 -1.01
N THR A 306 -11.35 19.22 -1.22
CA THR A 306 -12.09 19.42 -2.48
C THR A 306 -13.11 20.56 -2.43
N SER A 307 -12.91 21.58 -3.26
CA SER A 307 -13.99 22.26 -3.99
C SER A 307 -13.81 21.94 -5.47
N ILE A 308 -14.82 21.36 -6.11
CA ILE A 308 -14.74 20.79 -7.47
C ILE A 308 -14.15 21.79 -8.47
N VAL A 309 -12.98 21.50 -9.04
CA VAL A 309 -12.51 22.13 -10.30
C VAL A 309 -11.95 21.06 -11.23
N ASN A 310 -12.49 21.08 -12.45
CA ASN A 310 -12.19 20.17 -13.54
C ASN A 310 -10.88 20.63 -14.20
N ILE A 311 -9.74 20.13 -13.71
CA ILE A 311 -8.47 20.32 -14.40
C ILE A 311 -8.43 19.27 -15.50
N GLY A 312 -8.76 19.67 -16.73
CA GLY A 312 -8.61 18.81 -17.90
C GLY A 312 -7.18 18.28 -17.99
N ASN A 313 -7.03 17.07 -18.54
CA ASN A 313 -5.79 16.31 -18.74
C ASN A 313 -4.70 17.00 -19.61
N ALA A 314 -4.36 18.26 -19.33
CA ALA A 314 -3.16 18.91 -19.82
C ALA A 314 -2.05 18.64 -18.81
N ALA A 315 -0.89 18.20 -19.28
CA ALA A 315 0.31 18.08 -18.46
C ALA A 315 0.68 19.48 -17.93
N ILE A 316 0.30 19.78 -16.69
CA ILE A 316 0.64 21.04 -16.04
C ILE A 316 2.15 21.08 -15.86
N THR A 317 2.79 22.09 -16.43
CA THR A 317 4.22 22.28 -16.22
C THR A 317 4.44 22.89 -14.83
N VAL A 318 5.14 22.16 -13.98
CA VAL A 318 5.59 22.63 -12.66
C VAL A 318 7.10 22.59 -12.60
N ASN A 319 7.69 23.76 -12.33
CA ASN A 319 9.11 23.97 -12.15
C ASN A 319 9.40 24.21 -10.67
N VAL A 320 10.47 23.58 -10.16
CA VAL A 320 10.95 23.77 -8.80
C VAL A 320 12.38 24.25 -8.86
N PHE A 321 12.68 25.45 -8.34
CA PHE A 321 13.98 26.09 -8.48
C PHE A 321 14.36 27.03 -7.31
N PRO A 322 15.65 27.23 -7.00
CA PRO A 322 16.79 26.51 -7.57
C PRO A 322 16.77 25.03 -7.17
N ASN A 323 17.26 24.16 -8.05
CA ASN A 323 17.40 22.73 -7.80
C ASN A 323 18.69 22.27 -8.50
N PRO A 324 19.81 22.06 -7.78
CA PRO A 324 19.91 21.97 -6.31
C PRO A 324 19.63 23.27 -5.55
N SER A 325 19.15 23.16 -4.31
CA SER A 325 18.82 24.27 -3.40
C SER A 325 19.75 24.30 -2.20
N THR A 326 20.18 25.49 -1.78
CA THR A 326 20.98 25.68 -0.56
C THR A 326 20.18 26.37 0.57
N ASP A 327 19.14 27.13 0.24
CA ASP A 327 18.46 28.00 1.21
C ASP A 327 16.92 27.94 1.10
N PHE A 328 16.40 28.00 -0.13
CA PHE A 328 14.98 27.89 -0.42
C PHE A 328 14.73 27.39 -1.84
N ILE A 329 13.54 26.83 -2.08
CA ILE A 329 12.99 26.55 -3.40
C ILE A 329 11.75 27.40 -3.66
N ASN A 330 11.48 27.68 -4.92
CA ASN A 330 10.23 28.20 -5.42
C ASN A 330 9.54 27.12 -6.23
N ILE A 331 8.22 27.11 -6.20
CA ILE A 331 7.40 26.28 -7.08
C ILE A 331 6.69 27.24 -8.03
N GLU A 332 7.06 27.15 -9.31
CA GLU A 332 6.41 27.89 -10.37
C GLU A 332 5.54 26.93 -11.18
N MET A 333 4.28 27.30 -11.31
CA MET A 333 3.30 26.61 -12.12
C MET A 333 3.04 27.46 -13.36
N GLU A 334 2.71 26.81 -14.48
CA GLU A 334 2.31 27.48 -15.72
C GLU A 334 1.29 28.61 -15.46
N GLU A 335 1.42 29.75 -16.13
CA GLU A 335 0.58 30.94 -15.85
C GLU A 335 -0.92 30.67 -15.99
N SER A 336 -1.31 29.74 -16.85
CA SER A 336 -2.71 29.32 -17.04
C SER A 336 -3.24 28.43 -15.91
N PHE A 337 -2.39 27.98 -14.99
CA PHE A 337 -2.77 27.13 -13.88
C PHE A 337 -3.41 27.95 -12.76
N ASP A 338 -4.61 27.55 -12.35
CA ASP A 338 -5.30 28.15 -11.21
C ASP A 338 -4.64 27.69 -9.90
N LYS A 339 -3.81 28.58 -9.32
CA LYS A 339 -3.10 28.31 -8.06
C LYS A 339 -4.02 28.10 -6.87
N THR A 340 -5.30 28.50 -6.95
CA THR A 340 -6.28 28.24 -5.89
C THR A 340 -6.60 26.75 -5.73
N LEU A 341 -6.17 25.92 -6.68
CA LEU A 341 -6.33 24.47 -6.65
C LEU A 341 -5.27 23.76 -5.81
N VAL A 342 -4.22 24.46 -5.40
CA VAL A 342 -3.20 23.93 -4.49
C VAL A 342 -3.75 23.91 -3.08
N THR A 343 -3.78 22.73 -2.47
CA THR A 343 -4.35 22.50 -1.13
C THR A 343 -3.28 22.16 -0.09
N GLY A 344 -2.03 21.99 -0.53
CA GLY A 344 -0.89 21.74 0.34
C GLY A 344 0.41 21.55 -0.42
N VAL A 345 1.52 21.79 0.26
CA VAL A 345 2.86 21.43 -0.19
C VAL A 345 3.61 20.73 0.93
N LYS A 346 4.16 19.56 0.63
CA LYS A 346 4.93 18.73 1.56
C LYS A 346 6.30 18.43 0.97
N ILE A 347 7.31 18.32 1.83
CA ILE A 347 8.62 17.79 1.43
C ILE A 347 8.87 16.50 2.20
N TYR A 348 9.20 15.44 1.48
CA TYR A 348 9.56 14.14 2.03
C TYR A 348 11.04 13.83 1.77
N ASN A 349 11.72 13.23 2.75
CA ASN A 349 13.02 12.61 2.51
C ASN A 349 12.86 11.25 1.79
N VAL A 350 13.97 10.60 1.43
CA VAL A 350 13.95 9.30 0.73
C VAL A 350 13.36 8.15 1.57
N GLN A 351 13.32 8.31 2.90
CA GLN A 351 12.64 7.40 3.83
C GLN A 351 11.13 7.67 3.94
N GLY A 352 10.58 8.60 3.15
CA GLY A 352 9.17 8.97 3.21
C GLY A 352 8.77 9.73 4.47
N GLN A 353 9.71 10.32 5.21
CA GLN A 353 9.40 11.16 6.35
C GLN A 353 9.10 12.58 5.88
N ALA A 354 7.97 13.15 6.30
CA ALA A 354 7.64 14.54 6.03
C ALA A 354 8.56 15.46 6.85
N VAL A 355 9.35 16.29 6.17
CA VAL A 355 10.29 17.25 6.78
C VAL A 355 9.82 18.70 6.65
N TYR A 356 8.79 18.94 5.85
CA TYR A 356 8.15 20.25 5.69
C TYR A 356 6.67 20.06 5.31
N TYR A 357 5.84 20.99 5.77
CA TYR A 357 4.44 21.12 5.36
C TYR A 357 4.02 22.59 5.34
N ALA A 358 3.33 22.98 4.28
CA ALA A 358 2.58 24.23 4.17
C ALA A 358 1.19 23.94 3.60
N LYS A 359 0.19 24.69 4.08
CA LYS A 359 -1.21 24.53 3.65
C LYS A 359 -1.47 25.13 2.26
N ASP A 360 -0.73 26.17 1.91
CA ASP A 360 -0.88 26.88 0.64
C ASP A 360 0.51 27.18 0.08
N LEU A 361 0.60 27.48 -1.23
CA LEU A 361 1.84 27.90 -1.87
C LEU A 361 2.01 29.42 -1.76
N ASP A 362 2.51 29.89 -0.61
CA ASP A 362 2.77 31.31 -0.35
C ASP A 362 4.29 31.60 -0.28
N GLY A 363 4.89 31.84 -1.44
CA GLY A 363 6.28 32.25 -1.57
C GLY A 363 7.32 31.11 -1.52
N PRO A 364 8.60 31.45 -1.26
CA PRO A 364 9.68 30.48 -1.23
C PRO A 364 9.59 29.53 -0.03
N ILE A 365 9.86 28.25 -0.29
CA ILE A 365 9.90 27.19 0.73
C ILE A 365 11.33 27.03 1.25
N PRO A 366 11.59 27.21 2.55
CA PRO A 366 12.94 27.14 3.09
C PRO A 366 13.48 25.70 3.08
N THR A 367 14.73 25.55 2.67
CA THR A 367 15.49 24.28 2.70
C THR A 367 16.79 24.36 3.51
N HIS A 368 17.18 25.53 4.03
CA HIS A 368 18.45 25.69 4.78
C HIS A 368 18.56 24.83 6.06
N ASN A 369 17.43 24.38 6.62
CA ASN A 369 17.40 23.49 7.79
C ASN A 369 17.36 22.01 7.42
N LEU A 370 17.29 21.68 6.13
CA LEU A 370 17.31 20.31 5.65
C LEU A 370 18.76 19.84 5.53
N GLU A 371 18.99 18.58 5.86
CA GLU A 371 20.29 17.97 5.62
C GLU A 371 20.56 17.86 4.11
N ARG A 372 21.85 17.78 3.76
CA ARG A 372 22.25 17.56 2.37
C ARG A 372 21.70 16.24 1.89
N GLY A 373 20.98 16.25 0.77
CA GLY A 373 20.33 15.04 0.30
C GLY A 373 19.27 15.29 -0.75
N ILE A 374 18.54 14.22 -1.04
CA ILE A 374 17.47 14.22 -2.04
C ILE A 374 16.14 14.19 -1.32
N TYR A 375 15.21 15.00 -1.83
CA TYR A 375 13.86 15.12 -1.29
C TYR A 375 12.83 15.11 -2.41
N PHE A 376 11.58 14.85 -2.03
CA PHE A 376 10.42 14.88 -2.91
C PHE A 376 9.43 15.93 -2.42
N VAL A 377 9.19 16.92 -3.25
CA VAL A 377 8.15 17.93 -3.06
C VAL A 377 6.85 17.38 -3.61
N GLN A 378 5.91 17.10 -2.73
CA GLN A 378 4.54 16.76 -3.11
C GLN A 378 3.69 18.03 -3.06
N ILE A 379 2.98 18.30 -4.14
CA ILE A 379 2.01 19.38 -4.29
C ILE A 379 0.65 18.71 -4.34
N ASP A 380 -0.11 18.91 -3.27
CA ASP A 380 -1.47 18.42 -3.15
C ASP A 380 -2.38 19.39 -3.92
N LEU A 381 -3.14 18.84 -4.87
CA LEU A 381 -4.16 19.56 -5.61
C LEU A 381 -5.53 19.11 -5.13
N THR A 382 -6.55 19.90 -5.42
CA THR A 382 -7.95 19.54 -5.17
C THR A 382 -8.31 18.13 -5.67
N ASN A 383 -7.86 17.73 -6.86
CA ASN A 383 -8.25 16.47 -7.52
C ASN A 383 -7.03 15.64 -7.98
N GLY A 384 -5.91 15.75 -7.28
CA GLY A 384 -4.70 15.03 -7.65
C GLY A 384 -3.51 15.39 -6.78
N GLN A 385 -2.38 14.78 -7.10
CA GLN A 385 -1.10 15.16 -6.51
C GLN A 385 -0.05 15.22 -7.61
N MET A 386 0.91 16.12 -7.44
CA MET A 386 2.11 16.17 -8.27
C MET A 386 3.34 16.04 -7.37
N THR A 387 4.30 15.22 -7.79
CA THR A 387 5.55 15.05 -7.06
C THR A 387 6.71 15.56 -7.91
N LYS A 388 7.66 16.27 -7.29
CA LYS A 388 8.90 16.75 -7.93
C LYS A 388 10.10 16.43 -7.04
N LYS A 389 11.15 15.89 -7.64
CA LYS A 389 12.43 15.67 -6.96
C LYS A 389 13.20 16.99 -6.81
N ILE A 390 13.77 17.22 -5.63
CA ILE A 390 14.73 18.28 -5.35
C ILE A 390 16.01 17.72 -4.72
N VAL A 391 17.11 18.45 -4.85
CA VAL A 391 18.39 18.19 -4.19
C VAL A 391 18.71 19.37 -3.26
N VAL A 392 19.12 19.08 -2.03
CA VAL A 392 19.58 20.09 -1.05
C VAL A 392 21.10 19.96 -0.88
N GLU A 393 21.82 21.08 -0.97
CA GLU A 393 23.30 21.20 -0.92
C GLU A 393 23.83 22.02 0.26
#